data_AF-W7Q671-F1
#
_entry.id   AF-W7Q671-F1
#
_cell.length_a   1.000
_cell.length_b   1.000
_cell.length_c   1.000
_cell.angle_alpha   90.00
_cell.angle_beta   90.00
_cell.angle_gamma   90.00
#
_symmetry.space_group_name_H-M   'P 1'
#
loop_
_entity.id
_entity.type
_entity.pdbx_description
1 polymer ?
#
loop_
_entity_poly.entity_id
_entity_poly.type
_entity_poly.pdbx_seq_one_letter_code
_entity_poly.pdbx_strand_id
1 'polypeptide(L)' 'MQLDTLIKNGLIITAADRYQADIGIKDGRIVTLGHDLEAPRR' A
#
# COMPACT_ATOMS: atom_id res chain seq x y z
N MET A 1 -6.04 -12.26 3.05
CA MET A 1 -5.29 -11.75 4.22
C MET A 1 -5.82 -10.37 4.54
N GLN A 2 -6.04 -10.03 5.83
CA GLN A 2 -6.51 -8.70 6.22
C GLN A 2 -5.31 -7.80 6.55
N LEU A 3 -5.25 -6.63 5.91
CA LEU A 3 -4.26 -5.59 6.18
C LEU A 3 -4.63 -4.83 7.46
N ASP A 4 -3.62 -4.36 8.19
CA ASP A 4 -3.84 -3.48 9.36
C ASP A 4 -4.05 -2.03 8.91
N THR A 5 -3.36 -1.63 7.84
CA THR A 5 -3.47 -0.30 7.25
C THR A 5 -3.34 -0.40 5.74
N LEU A 6 -4.19 0.35 5.04
CA LEU A 6 -4.15 0.55 3.61
C LEU A 6 -4.06 2.05 3.33
N ILE A 7 -2.97 2.50 2.72
CA ILE A 7 -2.79 3.87 2.26
C ILE A 7 -3.13 3.91 0.77
N LYS A 8 -4.07 4.76 0.38
CA LYS A 8 -4.57 4.87 -1.00
C LYS A 8 -3.96 6.04 -1.75
N ASN A 9 -3.76 5.88 -3.06
CA ASN A 9 -3.36 6.91 -4.01
C ASN A 9 -2.08 7.68 -3.62
N GLY A 10 -1.10 6.96 -3.06
CA GLY A 10 0.16 7.55 -2.63
C GLY A 10 1.08 7.85 -3.82
N LEU A 11 1.78 9.00 -3.78
CA LEU A 11 2.97 9.21 -4.60
C LEU A 11 4.17 8.67 -3.83
N ILE A 12 4.65 7.49 -4.21
CA ILE A 12 5.79 6.83 -3.61
C ILE A 12 7.07 7.38 -4.23
N ILE A 13 7.99 7.81 -3.37
CA ILE A 13 9.30 8.32 -3.75
C ILE A 13 10.32 7.41 -3.06
N THR A 14 11.10 6.67 -3.84
CA THR A 14 12.24 5.90 -3.36
C THR A 14 13.53 6.54 -3.84
N ALA A 15 14.68 5.96 -3.48
CA ALA A 15 15.96 6.36 -4.04
C ALA A 15 16.09 6.04 -5.55
N ALA A 16 15.33 5.06 -6.05
CA ALA A 16 15.43 4.57 -7.42
C ALA A 16 14.38 5.20 -8.36
N ASP A 17 13.20 5.54 -7.83
CA ASP A 17 12.03 5.89 -8.66
C ASP A 17 10.99 6.75 -7.93
N ARG A 18 10.02 7.21 -8.73
CA ARG A 18 8.84 7.95 -8.29
C ARG A 18 7.63 7.43 -9.05
N TYR A 19 6.66 6.88 -8.35
CA TYR A 19 5.45 6.32 -8.97
C TYR A 19 4.24 6.43 -8.04
N GLN A 20 3.05 6.37 -8.62
CA GLN A 20 1.82 6.30 -7.84
C GLN A 20 1.49 4.85 -7.50
N ALA A 21 1.05 4.58 -6.28
CA ALA A 21 0.52 3.27 -5.87
C ALA A 21 -0.18 3.37 -4.50
N ASP A 22 -0.90 2.32 -4.14
CA ASP A 22 -1.39 2.04 -2.80
C ASP A 22 -0.34 1.22 -2.00
N ILE A 23 -0.38 1.35 -0.68
CA ILE A 23 0.53 0.66 0.25
C ILE A 23 -0.28 -0.17 1.25
N GLY A 24 -0.04 -1.49 1.27
CA GLY A 24 -0.59 -2.38 2.29
C GLY A 24 0.43 -2.69 3.38
N ILE A 25 0.02 -2.46 4.64
CA ILE A 25 0.85 -2.69 5.82
C ILE A 25 0.23 -3.78 6.70
N LYS A 26 1.09 -4.70 7.17
CA LYS A 26 0.75 -5.76 8.12
C LYS A 26 1.88 -5.94 9.12
N ASP A 27 1.55 -6.00 10.41
CA ASP A 27 2.49 -6.22 11.52
C ASP A 27 3.70 -5.26 11.47
N GLY A 28 3.43 -3.99 11.14
CA GLY A 28 4.44 -2.94 11.04
C GLY A 28 5.35 -3.00 9.80
N ARG A 29 5.04 -3.85 8.81
CA ARG A 29 5.82 -4.01 7.57
C ARG A 29 4.97 -3.71 6.33
N ILE A 30 5.61 -3.15 5.30
CA ILE A 30 5.02 -3.05 3.96
C ILE A 30 5.02 -4.46 3.35
N VAL A 31 3.84 -5.00 3.06
CA VAL A 31 3.67 -6.36 2.52
C VAL A 31 3.14 -6.38 1.10
N THR A 32 2.62 -5.27 0.59
CA THR A 32 2.21 -5.12 -0.80
C THR A 32 2.26 -3.67 -1.26
N LEU A 33 2.58 -3.47 -2.54
CA LEU A 33 2.54 -2.22 -3.27
C LEU A 33 1.84 -2.50 -4.59
N GLY A 34 0.84 -1.70 -4.96
CA GLY A 34 0.08 -1.91 -6.19
C GLY A 34 -1.01 -0.88 -6.39
N HIS A 35 -1.71 -0.95 -7.52
CA HIS A 35 -2.86 -0.08 -7.80
C HIS A 35 -4.17 -0.75 -7.38
N ASP A 36 -5.17 0.06 -7.04
CA ASP A 36 -6.54 -0.37 -6.78
C ASP A 36 -6.64 -1.47 -5.71
N LEU A 37 -5.79 -1.38 -4.69
CA LEU A 37 -5.85 -2.28 -3.55
C LEU A 37 -7.12 -1.99 -2.74
N GLU A 38 -7.82 -3.05 -2.34
CA GLU A 38 -9.07 -2.93 -1.59
C GLU A 38 -8.91 -3.47 -0.17
N ALA A 39 -9.45 -2.73 0.80
CA ALA A 39 -9.64 -3.27 2.13
C ALA A 39 -10.83 -4.26 2.10
N PRO A 40 -10.82 -5.30 2.94
CA PRO A 40 -11.99 -6.17 3.06
C PRO A 40 -13.22 -5.32 3.42
N ARG A 41 -14.31 -5.47 2.64
CA ARG A 41 -15.59 -4.84 2.97
C ARG A 41 -16.10 -5.43 4.29
N ARG A 42 -16.53 -4.55 5.20
CA ARG A 42 -17.17 -4.94 6.46
C ARG A 42 -18.55 -5.56 6.22
#